data_AF-A0A832XBJ0-F1
#
_entry.id   AF-A0A832XBJ0-F1
#
_cell.length_a   1.000
_cell.length_b   1.000
_cell.length_c   1.000
_cell.angle_alpha   90.00
_cell.angle_beta   90.00
_cell.angle_gamma   90.00
#
_symmetry.space_group_name_H-M   'P 1'
#
loop_
_entity.id
_entity.type
_entity.pdbx_description
1 polymer ?
#
loop_
_entity_poly.entity_id
_entity_poly.type
_entity_poly.pdbx_seq_one_letter_code
_entity_poly.pdbx_strand_id
1 'polypeptide(L)'
;MLLEFSETGVVLLSQKWAWLEIIRMLVSTFLAAIYLQSGIDKIVDRQGNLEFMGEHFSGTILAGSFHYGLTTITVTELLAGALSATGVVWLLLGWGAVPGMVGALFAGISSCILMTGQRLAKDYVGAAALVPYFLIAIIGLYIYQM
;
A
#
# COMPACT_ATOMS: atom_id res chain seq x y z
N MET A 1 -8.91 31.75 15.01
CA MET A 1 -9.59 31.37 13.75
C MET A 1 -9.50 29.86 13.63
N LEU A 2 -10.63 29.15 13.49
CA LEU A 2 -10.67 27.68 13.60
C LEU A 2 -10.23 26.96 12.31
N LEU A 3 -10.52 27.55 11.15
CA LEU A 3 -10.18 27.01 9.83
C LEU A 3 -9.94 28.16 8.84
N GLU A 4 -8.83 28.14 8.12
CA GLU A 4 -8.48 29.10 7.07
C GLU A 4 -7.79 28.39 5.90
N PHE A 5 -8.08 28.82 4.67
CA PHE A 5 -7.49 28.28 3.44
C PHE A 5 -6.59 29.30 2.76
N SER A 6 -5.48 28.84 2.19
CA SER A 6 -4.53 29.65 1.41
C SER A 6 -4.02 28.87 0.20
N GLU A 7 -3.36 29.56 -0.73
CA GLU A 7 -2.70 28.92 -1.88
C GLU A 7 -1.64 27.88 -1.46
N THR A 8 -1.04 28.06 -0.27
CA THR A 8 0.05 27.19 0.22
C THR A 8 -0.42 26.09 1.17
N GLY A 9 -1.67 26.14 1.66
CA GLY A 9 -2.16 25.17 2.63
C GLY A 9 -3.35 25.65 3.45
N VAL A 10 -3.59 24.94 4.56
CA VAL A 10 -4.70 25.17 5.50
C VAL A 10 -4.17 25.45 6.89
N VAL A 11 -4.78 26.40 7.59
CA VAL A 11 -4.63 26.54 9.04
C VAL A 11 -5.83 25.89 9.72
N LEU A 12 -5.57 24.90 10.56
CA LEU A 12 -6.57 24.18 11.36
C LEU A 12 -6.08 24.14 12.81
N LEU A 13 -6.90 24.59 13.76
CA LEU A 13 -6.54 24.59 15.19
C LEU A 13 -5.19 25.28 15.49
N SER A 14 -4.91 26.40 14.82
CA SER A 14 -3.64 27.14 14.92
C SER A 14 -2.40 26.41 14.38
N GLN A 15 -2.57 25.23 13.77
CA GLN A 15 -1.51 24.50 13.05
C GLN A 15 -1.65 24.77 11.55
N LYS A 16 -0.54 25.13 10.88
CA LYS A 16 -0.49 25.30 9.43
C LYS A 16 -0.03 23.99 8.79
N TRP A 17 -0.82 23.50 7.83
CA TRP A 17 -0.56 22.29 7.05
C TRP A 17 -0.39 22.65 5.58
N ALA A 18 0.72 22.26 4.98
CA ALA A 18 0.91 22.45 3.55
C ALA A 18 0.00 21.49 2.76
N TRP A 19 -0.48 21.91 1.59
CA TRP A 19 -1.25 21.02 0.71
C TRP A 19 -0.51 19.72 0.39
N LEU A 20 0.82 19.82 0.24
CA LEU A 20 1.70 18.68 0.00
C LEU A 20 1.65 17.65 1.15
N GLU A 21 1.65 18.10 2.40
CA GLU A 21 1.57 17.21 3.57
C GLU A 21 0.21 16.53 3.65
N ILE A 22 -0.86 17.26 3.35
CA ILE A 22 -2.22 16.71 3.30
C ILE A 22 -2.28 15.61 2.23
N ILE A 23 -1.77 15.86 1.02
CA ILE A 23 -1.77 14.86 -0.06
C ILE A 23 -0.93 13.63 0.33
N ARG A 24 0.24 13.82 0.94
CA ARG A 24 1.07 12.72 1.47
C ARG A 24 0.32 11.87 2.47
N MET A 25 -0.36 12.51 3.43
CA MET A 25 -1.17 11.80 4.43
C MET A 25 -2.35 11.05 3.79
N LEU A 26 -3.03 11.64 2.80
CA LEU A 26 -4.14 10.98 2.11
C LEU A 26 -3.68 9.76 1.32
N VAL A 27 -2.57 9.87 0.58
CA VAL A 27 -1.98 8.73 -0.14
C VAL A 27 -1.57 7.64 0.85
N SER A 28 -0.86 7.99 1.93
CA SER A 28 -0.44 7.00 2.92
C SER A 28 -1.60 6.37 3.67
N THR A 29 -2.68 7.11 3.95
CA THR A 29 -3.89 6.55 4.55
C THR A 29 -4.55 5.55 3.61
N PHE A 30 -4.65 5.88 2.32
CA PHE A 30 -5.20 4.96 1.32
C PHE A 30 -4.37 3.67 1.22
N LEU A 31 -3.04 3.80 1.09
CA LEU A 31 -2.12 2.66 1.02
C LEU A 31 -2.18 1.83 2.32
N ALA A 32 -2.21 2.47 3.49
CA ALA A 32 -2.36 1.78 4.76
C ALA A 32 -3.64 0.95 4.79
N ALA A 33 -4.78 1.52 4.40
CA ALA A 33 -6.07 0.83 4.42
C ALA A 33 -6.05 -0.44 3.56
N ILE A 34 -5.62 -0.34 2.30
CA ILE A 34 -5.65 -1.48 1.36
C ILE A 34 -4.63 -2.57 1.77
N TYR A 35 -3.40 -2.17 2.13
CA TYR A 35 -2.33 -3.14 2.35
C TYR A 35 -2.36 -3.76 3.75
N LEU A 36 -2.77 -3.00 4.79
CA LEU A 36 -3.01 -3.61 6.10
C LEU A 36 -4.19 -4.56 6.05
N GLN A 37 -5.31 -4.18 5.43
CA GLN A 37 -6.45 -5.08 5.34
C GLN A 37 -6.07 -6.36 4.58
N SER A 38 -5.45 -6.24 3.40
CA SER A 38 -5.02 -7.38 2.59
C SER A 38 -4.00 -8.28 3.32
N GLY A 39 -3.04 -7.69 4.04
CA GLY A 39 -2.03 -8.43 4.79
C GLY A 39 -2.57 -9.10 6.06
N ILE A 40 -3.44 -8.41 6.80
CA ILE A 40 -4.08 -8.95 8.02
C ILE A 40 -5.01 -10.12 7.65
N ASP A 41 -5.76 -10.00 6.57
CA ASP A 41 -6.63 -11.07 6.07
C ASP A 41 -5.84 -12.38 5.84
N LYS A 42 -4.65 -12.31 5.24
CA LYS A 42 -3.77 -13.48 5.00
C LYS A 42 -3.17 -14.11 6.27
N ILE A 43 -3.28 -13.42 7.40
CA ILE A 43 -2.93 -13.97 8.73
C ILE A 43 -4.16 -14.58 9.38
N VAL A 44 -5.27 -13.83 9.41
CA VAL A 44 -6.50 -14.22 10.12
C VAL A 44 -7.20 -15.37 9.41
N ASP A 45 -7.41 -15.26 8.09
CA ASP A 45 -7.92 -16.32 7.23
C ASP A 45 -6.80 -16.90 6.34
N ARG A 46 -5.75 -17.40 7.00
CA ARG A 46 -4.61 -17.96 6.29
C ARG A 46 -4.97 -19.22 5.49
N GLN A 47 -5.87 -20.06 6.02
CA GLN A 47 -6.25 -21.31 5.37
C GLN A 47 -7.05 -21.04 4.09
N GLY A 48 -8.06 -20.14 4.13
CA GLY A 48 -8.82 -19.77 2.94
C GLY A 48 -7.93 -19.16 1.85
N ASN A 49 -6.97 -18.33 2.24
CA ASN A 49 -5.98 -17.78 1.31
C ASN A 49 -5.05 -18.84 0.68
N LEU A 50 -4.64 -19.87 1.44
CA LEU A 50 -3.85 -20.98 0.91
C LEU A 50 -4.65 -21.83 -0.07
N GLU A 51 -5.91 -22.09 0.22
CA GLU A 51 -6.83 -22.84 -0.65
C GLU A 51 -7.07 -22.09 -1.97
N PHE A 52 -7.39 -20.79 -1.89
CA PHE A 52 -7.52 -19.93 -3.06
C PHE A 52 -6.25 -19.93 -3.91
N MET A 53 -5.07 -19.77 -3.30
CA MET A 53 -3.80 -19.78 -4.05
C MET A 53 -3.51 -21.16 -4.66
N GLY A 54 -3.83 -22.25 -3.97
CA GLY A 54 -3.64 -23.60 -4.48
C GLY A 54 -4.44 -23.83 -5.77
N GLU A 55 -5.71 -23.42 -5.78
CA GLU A 55 -6.56 -23.49 -6.97
C GLU A 55 -6.05 -22.55 -8.06
N HIS A 56 -5.84 -21.28 -7.73
CA HIS A 56 -5.45 -20.22 -8.65
C HIS A 56 -4.10 -20.50 -9.36
N PHE A 57 -3.14 -21.13 -8.66
CA PHE A 57 -1.81 -21.42 -9.20
C PHE A 57 -1.62 -22.87 -9.67
N SER A 58 -2.63 -23.73 -9.60
CA SER A 58 -2.54 -25.18 -9.89
C SER A 58 -1.95 -25.54 -11.26
N GLY A 59 -2.17 -24.71 -12.28
CA GLY A 59 -1.64 -24.90 -13.64
C GLY A 59 -0.37 -24.10 -13.96
N THR A 60 0.30 -23.54 -12.95
CA THR A 60 1.42 -22.59 -13.13
C THR A 60 2.73 -23.12 -12.57
N ILE A 61 3.83 -22.42 -12.86
CA ILE A 61 5.15 -22.69 -12.26
C ILE A 61 5.17 -22.53 -10.72
N LEU A 62 4.14 -21.93 -10.13
CA LEU A 62 4.02 -21.69 -8.69
C LEU A 62 3.21 -22.77 -7.94
N ALA A 63 2.67 -23.77 -8.64
CA ALA A 63 1.81 -24.81 -8.05
C ALA A 63 2.45 -25.54 -6.84
N GLY A 64 3.78 -25.66 -6.79
CA GLY A 64 4.50 -26.31 -5.68
C GLY A 64 5.07 -25.33 -4.64
N SER A 65 4.97 -24.02 -4.86
CA SER A 65 5.67 -23.01 -4.05
C SER A 65 4.77 -21.83 -3.63
N PHE A 66 3.47 -21.89 -3.90
CA PHE A 66 2.53 -20.80 -3.60
C PHE A 66 2.46 -20.45 -2.12
N HIS A 67 2.74 -21.38 -1.20
CA HIS A 67 2.84 -21.12 0.25
C HIS A 67 3.93 -20.10 0.60
N TYR A 68 5.08 -20.16 -0.07
CA TYR A 68 6.14 -19.16 0.08
C TYR A 68 5.69 -17.83 -0.51
N GLY A 69 5.00 -17.86 -1.66
CA GLY A 69 4.37 -16.71 -2.26
C GLY A 69 3.42 -15.99 -1.31
N LEU A 70 2.52 -16.72 -0.63
CA LEU A 70 1.59 -16.15 0.35
C LEU A 70 2.33 -15.45 1.49
N THR A 71 3.39 -16.06 2.01
CA THR A 71 4.17 -15.50 3.12
C THR A 71 4.91 -14.23 2.68
N THR A 72 5.58 -14.28 1.53
CA THR A 72 6.30 -13.13 0.97
C THR A 72 5.36 -11.97 0.71
N ILE A 73 4.19 -12.21 0.10
CA ILE A 73 3.25 -11.13 -0.16
C ILE A 73 2.66 -10.58 1.14
N THR A 74 2.29 -11.43 2.10
CA THR A 74 1.77 -11.00 3.41
C THR A 74 2.76 -10.06 4.12
N VAL A 75 4.04 -10.44 4.19
CA VAL A 75 5.07 -9.60 4.84
C VAL A 75 5.23 -8.27 4.10
N THR A 76 5.27 -8.30 2.77
CA THR A 76 5.44 -7.09 1.95
C THR A 76 4.24 -6.14 2.11
N GLU A 77 3.02 -6.67 2.12
CA GLU A 77 1.79 -5.90 2.33
C GLU A 77 1.74 -5.30 3.73
N LEU A 78 2.10 -6.06 4.76
CA LEU A 78 2.12 -5.55 6.14
C LEU A 78 3.17 -4.45 6.30
N LEU A 79 4.35 -4.59 5.70
CA LEU A 79 5.36 -3.52 5.68
C LEU A 79 4.85 -2.28 4.94
N ALA A 80 4.26 -2.46 3.75
CA ALA A 80 3.67 -1.38 2.97
C ALA A 80 2.62 -0.61 3.78
N GLY A 81 1.70 -1.35 4.39
CA GLY A 81 0.59 -0.80 5.16
C GLY A 81 1.03 -0.13 6.46
N ALA A 82 1.87 -0.81 7.26
CA ALA A 82 2.32 -0.31 8.56
C ALA A 82 3.22 0.91 8.43
N LEU A 83 4.14 0.93 7.46
CA LEU A 83 5.00 2.09 7.21
C LEU A 83 4.20 3.27 6.64
N SER A 84 3.18 3.02 5.80
CA SER A 84 2.26 4.07 5.35
C SER A 84 1.48 4.66 6.52
N ALA A 85 0.91 3.84 7.40
CA ALA A 85 0.23 4.31 8.62
C ALA A 85 1.18 5.11 9.54
N THR A 86 2.39 4.61 9.73
CA THR A 86 3.44 5.31 10.50
C THR A 86 3.80 6.65 9.86
N GLY A 87 3.81 6.72 8.53
CA GLY A 87 4.04 7.95 7.77
C GLY A 87 3.02 9.04 8.07
N VAL A 88 1.73 8.67 8.19
CA VAL A 88 0.68 9.62 8.60
C VAL A 88 0.99 10.17 10.00
N VAL A 89 1.30 9.29 10.96
CA VAL A 89 1.64 9.71 12.33
C VAL A 89 2.90 10.60 12.35
N TRP A 90 3.93 10.25 11.60
CA TRP A 90 5.16 11.04 11.51
C TRP A 90 4.93 12.43 10.94
N LEU A 91 4.13 12.55 9.88
CA LEU A 91 3.78 13.85 9.31
C LEU A 91 2.98 14.69 10.31
N LEU A 92 2.02 14.09 11.02
CA LEU A 92 1.25 14.77 12.06
C LEU A 92 2.11 15.28 13.22
N LEU A 93 3.21 14.60 13.53
CA LEU A 93 4.15 14.97 14.58
C LEU A 93 5.29 15.86 14.08
N GLY A 94 5.35 16.17 12.79
CA GLY A 94 6.42 16.95 12.18
C GLY A 94 7.77 16.23 12.16
N TRP A 95 7.80 14.90 12.25
CA TRP A 95 9.03 14.09 12.30
C TRP A 95 9.61 13.76 10.92
N GLY A 96 8.92 14.16 9.85
CA GLY A 96 9.37 14.02 8.47
C GLY A 96 8.59 12.96 7.69
N ALA A 97 9.06 12.67 6.48
CA ALA A 97 8.26 11.97 5.47
C ALA A 97 8.73 10.54 5.14
N VAL A 98 9.84 10.09 5.73
CA VAL A 98 10.54 8.85 5.34
C VAL A 98 9.66 7.60 5.47
N PRO A 99 8.94 7.33 6.58
CA PRO A 99 8.16 6.10 6.70
C PRO A 99 7.04 6.02 5.67
N GLY A 100 6.36 7.13 5.39
CA GLY A 100 5.33 7.20 4.35
C GLY A 100 5.88 6.91 2.95
N MET A 101 7.06 7.46 2.64
CA MET A 101 7.77 7.19 1.39
C MET A 101 8.16 5.70 1.26
N VAL A 102 8.73 5.11 2.31
CA VAL A 102 9.11 3.69 2.32
C VAL A 102 7.87 2.80 2.27
N GLY A 103 6.76 3.18 2.92
CA GLY A 103 5.47 2.51 2.79
C GLY A 103 4.96 2.48 1.34
N ALA A 104 5.04 3.62 0.64
CA ALA A 104 4.71 3.69 -0.78
C ALA A 104 5.63 2.84 -1.66
N LEU A 105 6.92 2.74 -1.32
CA LEU A 105 7.87 1.85 -2.00
C LEU A 105 7.47 0.38 -1.86
N PHE A 106 7.20 -0.08 -0.63
CA PHE A 106 6.76 -1.45 -0.38
C PHE A 106 5.39 -1.75 -1.02
N ALA A 107 4.48 -0.77 -1.07
CA ALA A 107 3.22 -0.89 -1.79
C ALA A 107 3.45 -1.15 -3.29
N GLY A 108 4.36 -0.40 -3.92
CA GLY A 108 4.76 -0.63 -5.31
C GLY A 108 5.34 -2.03 -5.53
N ILE A 109 6.26 -2.46 -4.66
CA ILE A 109 6.84 -3.82 -4.71
C ILE A 109 5.76 -4.89 -4.56
N SER A 110 4.86 -4.73 -3.59
CA SER A 110 3.75 -5.64 -3.34
C SER A 110 2.83 -5.76 -4.56
N SER A 111 2.49 -4.63 -5.19
CA SER A 111 1.72 -4.61 -6.44
C SER A 111 2.43 -5.36 -7.57
N CYS A 112 3.75 -5.21 -7.70
CA CYS A 112 4.52 -5.94 -8.71
C CYS A 112 4.48 -7.46 -8.47
N ILE A 113 4.67 -7.91 -7.22
CA ILE A 113 4.59 -9.34 -6.87
C ILE A 113 3.21 -9.91 -7.20
N LEU A 114 2.14 -9.22 -6.78
CA LEU A 114 0.77 -9.63 -7.08
C LEU A 114 0.52 -9.66 -8.58
N MET A 115 0.91 -8.61 -9.32
CA MET A 115 0.77 -8.52 -10.77
C MET A 115 1.44 -9.71 -11.46
N THR A 116 2.66 -10.07 -11.06
CA THR A 116 3.36 -11.23 -11.59
C THR A 116 2.59 -12.51 -11.33
N GLY A 117 2.08 -12.71 -10.11
CA GLY A 117 1.24 -13.86 -9.77
C GLY A 117 0.02 -13.96 -10.69
N GLN A 118 -0.75 -12.88 -10.80
CA GLN A 118 -1.94 -12.82 -11.65
C GLN A 118 -1.61 -13.14 -13.12
N ARG A 119 -0.49 -12.63 -13.65
CA ARG A 119 -0.07 -12.90 -15.03
C ARG A 119 0.38 -14.34 -15.26
N LEU A 120 1.06 -14.97 -14.30
CA LEU A 120 1.43 -16.39 -14.38
C LEU A 120 0.20 -17.29 -14.35
N ALA A 121 -0.84 -16.93 -13.58
CA ALA A 121 -2.13 -17.61 -13.54
C ALA A 121 -3.04 -17.27 -14.74
N LYS A 122 -2.61 -16.37 -15.64
CA LYS A 122 -3.41 -15.83 -16.76
C LYS A 122 -4.70 -15.13 -16.32
N ASP A 123 -4.75 -14.65 -15.08
CA ASP A 123 -5.82 -13.80 -14.59
C ASP A 123 -5.56 -12.34 -14.99
N TYR A 124 -6.02 -11.99 -16.20
CA TYR A 124 -5.87 -10.64 -16.73
C TYR A 124 -6.74 -9.61 -16.03
N VAL A 125 -7.88 -10.05 -15.47
CA VAL A 125 -8.83 -9.17 -14.79
C VAL A 125 -8.28 -8.79 -13.42
N GLY A 126 -7.85 -9.77 -12.63
CA GLY A 126 -7.18 -9.56 -11.34
C GLY A 126 -5.93 -8.71 -11.50
N ALA A 127 -5.14 -8.96 -12.55
CA ALA A 127 -3.98 -8.12 -12.85
C ALA A 127 -4.34 -6.67 -13.22
N ALA A 128 -5.40 -6.44 -14.00
CA ALA A 128 -5.85 -5.09 -14.34
C ALA A 128 -6.33 -4.32 -13.10
N ALA A 129 -6.97 -5.00 -12.14
CA ALA A 129 -7.43 -4.41 -10.89
C ALA A 129 -6.29 -3.88 -9.99
N LEU A 130 -5.05 -4.37 -10.17
CA LEU A 130 -3.88 -3.91 -9.42
C LEU A 130 -3.28 -2.61 -9.96
N VAL A 131 -3.54 -2.25 -11.22
CA VAL A 131 -2.93 -1.07 -11.86
C VAL A 131 -3.23 0.23 -11.09
N PRO A 132 -4.47 0.51 -10.64
CA PRO A 132 -4.74 1.70 -9.84
C PRO A 132 -3.93 1.77 -8.53
N TYR A 133 -3.78 0.64 -7.83
CA TYR A 133 -3.01 0.60 -6.57
C TYR A 133 -1.52 0.86 -6.81
N PHE A 134 -0.98 0.30 -7.90
CA PHE A 134 0.39 0.58 -8.33
C PHE A 134 0.58 2.06 -8.67
N LEU A 135 -0.34 2.65 -9.45
CA LEU A 135 -0.27 4.07 -9.81
C LEU A 135 -0.31 4.97 -8.57
N ILE A 136 -1.16 4.68 -7.59
CA ILE A 136 -1.20 5.45 -6.33
C ILE A 136 0.12 5.32 -5.56
N ALA A 137 0.73 4.15 -5.53
CA ALA A 137 2.04 3.96 -4.89
C ALA A 137 3.14 4.79 -5.58
N ILE A 138 3.19 4.78 -6.92
CA ILE A 138 4.17 5.58 -7.69
C ILE A 138 3.92 7.09 -7.55
N ILE A 139 2.66 7.53 -7.60
CA ILE A 139 2.29 8.93 -7.34
C ILE A 139 2.69 9.30 -5.92
N GLY A 140 2.47 8.42 -4.94
CA GLY A 140 2.96 8.59 -3.57
C GLY A 140 4.45 8.84 -3.53
N LEU A 141 5.27 7.96 -4.11
CA LEU A 141 6.72 8.15 -4.19
C LEU A 141 7.10 9.49 -4.82
N TYR A 142 6.46 9.86 -5.94
CA TYR A 142 6.69 11.14 -6.61
C TYR A 142 6.36 12.34 -5.71
N ILE A 143 5.30 12.27 -4.92
CA ILE A 143 4.89 13.36 -4.02
C ILE A 143 5.78 13.41 -2.76
N TYR A 144 6.24 12.25 -2.29
CA TYR A 144 7.12 12.15 -1.12
C TYR A 144 8.55 12.66 -1.38
N GLN A 145 9.03 12.62 -2.63
CA GLN A 145 10.34 13.17 -3.00
C GLN A 145 10.37 14.70 -3.19
N MET A 146 9.21 15.35 -3.31
CA MET A 146 9.11 16.81 -3.52
C MET A 146 9.44 17.61 -2.25
#